data_AF-A0A832W250-F1
#
_entry.id   AF-A0A832W250-F1
#
_cell.length_a   1.000
_cell.length_b   1.000
_cell.length_c   1.000
_cell.angle_alpha   90.00
_cell.angle_beta   90.00
_cell.angle_gamma   90.00
#
_symmetry.space_group_name_H-M   'P 1'
#
loop_
_entity.id
_entity.type
_entity.pdbx_description
1 polymer ?
#
loop_
_entity_poly.entity_id
_entity_poly.type
_entity_poly.pdbx_seq_one_letter_code
_entity_poly.pdbx_strand_id
1 'polypeptide(L)'
;MFMNENRIVEKICEFPTKLGEISESIFGGISTKNGLLHRLSVPEGSESDSLYLCEGLCKPVILEPELIYPYVSGPFSQKFAFNSSTYRFMLPYEMSGKNKKEFKIIPPEELKSRFPMTYGRILEFKSQFSHDNSPLDSADYYSVRGRKLLEYLNTPKIIVTEGYHLQAAYDTSGNYIFEDGCGIVLKDPEKYPYVTAVLNSRISRLFPSVCGHGMMYSSSATPALMKRFPIVFPEDRLTEDLISNISGYLMFLNQQKYAAGYNTANWLNELESFYEYISDLLVVDTYLGDGIDPRLLDTLEENIHPYAGDMNSDNDESLLSVLYYIKQRILESSNFKKYEFDTEFSGILSFL
;
A
#
# COMPACT_ATOMS: atom_id res chain seq x y z
N MET A 1 -31.38 -12.16 -9.72
CA MET A 1 -31.04 -12.53 -11.12
C MET A 1 -29.53 -12.49 -11.22
N PHE A 2 -28.85 -13.63 -11.21
CA PHE A 2 -27.38 -13.69 -11.17
C PHE A 2 -26.80 -13.06 -12.43
N MET A 3 -26.00 -12.00 -12.30
CA MET A 3 -25.22 -11.46 -13.42
C MET A 3 -24.08 -12.44 -13.74
N ASN A 4 -23.93 -12.83 -15.01
CA ASN A 4 -22.75 -13.56 -15.47
C ASN A 4 -21.51 -12.63 -15.37
N GLU A 5 -20.33 -13.15 -15.01
CA GLU A 5 -19.08 -12.38 -14.87
C GLU A 5 -18.85 -11.45 -16.08
N ASN A 6 -19.09 -11.93 -17.29
CA ASN A 6 -18.98 -11.14 -18.53
C ASN A 6 -19.85 -9.87 -18.51
N ARG A 7 -21.07 -9.93 -17.99
CA ARG A 7 -21.97 -8.77 -17.89
C ARG A 7 -21.49 -7.77 -16.84
N ILE A 8 -20.90 -8.26 -15.75
CA ILE A 8 -20.33 -7.40 -14.71
C ILE A 8 -19.10 -6.67 -15.27
N VAL A 9 -18.22 -7.39 -15.99
CA VAL A 9 -17.06 -6.83 -16.66
C VAL A 9 -17.47 -5.80 -17.72
N GLU A 10 -18.48 -6.09 -18.54
CA GLU A 10 -19.03 -5.14 -19.52
C GLU A 10 -19.48 -3.84 -18.84
N LYS A 11 -20.30 -3.94 -17.78
CA LYS A 11 -20.74 -2.77 -16.99
C LYS A 11 -19.57 -1.99 -16.40
N ILE A 12 -18.56 -2.67 -15.86
CA ILE A 12 -17.37 -2.02 -15.30
C ILE A 12 -16.56 -1.31 -16.39
N CYS A 13 -16.49 -1.87 -17.60
CA CYS A 13 -15.80 -1.26 -18.73
C CYS A 13 -16.47 0.05 -19.19
N GLU A 14 -17.79 0.15 -19.07
CA GLU A 14 -18.59 1.32 -19.48
C GLU A 14 -18.38 2.55 -18.59
N PHE A 15 -17.85 2.40 -17.38
CA PHE A 15 -17.60 3.56 -16.51
C PHE A 15 -16.60 4.54 -17.13
N PRO A 16 -16.92 5.84 -17.17
CA PRO A 16 -16.10 6.81 -17.89
C PRO A 16 -14.79 7.11 -17.16
N THR A 17 -14.85 7.25 -15.84
CA THR A 17 -13.72 7.72 -15.03
C THR A 17 -12.70 6.61 -14.79
N LYS A 18 -11.44 6.88 -15.12
CA LYS A 18 -10.32 5.95 -14.87
C LYS A 18 -9.38 6.50 -13.80
N LEU A 19 -8.67 5.60 -13.11
CA LEU A 19 -7.72 5.94 -12.06
C LEU A 19 -6.63 6.90 -12.55
N GLY A 20 -6.19 6.77 -13.80
CA GLY A 20 -5.23 7.69 -14.41
C GLY A 20 -5.73 9.14 -14.53
N GLU A 21 -7.04 9.38 -14.55
CA GLU A 21 -7.63 10.71 -14.68
C GLU A 21 -7.70 11.45 -13.34
N ILE A 22 -7.88 10.71 -12.24
CA ILE A 22 -7.89 11.25 -10.87
C ILE A 22 -6.49 11.28 -10.23
N SER A 23 -5.52 10.61 -10.85
CA SER A 23 -4.14 10.56 -10.40
C SER A 23 -3.31 11.73 -10.94
N GLU A 24 -2.50 12.33 -10.08
CA GLU A 24 -1.42 13.24 -10.48
C GLU A 24 -0.31 12.44 -11.18
N SER A 25 -0.01 11.24 -10.68
CA SER A 25 0.97 10.35 -11.30
C SER A 25 0.74 8.89 -10.91
N ILE A 26 0.96 7.98 -11.88
CA ILE A 26 1.08 6.54 -11.65
C ILE A 26 2.42 6.09 -12.23
N PHE A 27 3.26 5.47 -11.42
CA PHE A 27 4.66 5.17 -11.75
C PHE A 27 5.11 3.81 -11.20
N GLY A 28 6.14 3.23 -11.81
CA GLY A 28 6.72 1.96 -11.35
C GLY A 28 7.78 2.17 -10.27
N GLY A 29 8.21 1.08 -9.65
CA GLY A 29 9.26 1.08 -8.64
C GLY A 29 10.64 1.49 -9.16
N ILE A 30 11.61 1.46 -8.25
CA ILE A 30 13.02 1.62 -8.60
C ILE A 30 13.55 0.39 -9.34
N SER A 31 14.64 0.55 -10.08
CA SER A 31 15.43 -0.60 -10.58
C SER A 31 16.91 -0.28 -10.51
N THR A 32 17.73 -1.26 -10.15
CA THR A 32 19.18 -1.08 -9.98
C THR A 32 19.92 -2.30 -10.50
N LYS A 33 21.17 -2.10 -10.94
CA LYS A 33 22.05 -3.20 -11.32
C LYS A 33 22.53 -4.00 -10.10
N ASN A 34 22.58 -3.35 -8.93
CA ASN A 34 23.16 -3.90 -7.72
C ASN A 34 22.11 -3.98 -6.60
N GLY A 35 20.99 -4.68 -6.81
CA GLY A 35 19.90 -4.77 -5.81
C GLY A 35 20.39 -5.17 -4.42
N LEU A 36 21.30 -6.13 -4.34
CA LEU A 36 21.90 -6.63 -3.08
C LEU A 36 22.82 -5.63 -2.37
N LEU A 37 23.30 -4.60 -3.07
CA LEU A 37 24.02 -3.48 -2.45
C LEU A 37 23.05 -2.57 -1.69
N HIS A 38 21.82 -2.44 -2.17
CA HIS A 38 20.88 -1.48 -1.59
C HIS A 38 19.98 -2.10 -0.53
N ARG A 39 19.58 -3.36 -0.73
CA ARG A 39 18.71 -4.07 0.21
C ARG A 39 19.43 -4.35 1.53
N LEU A 40 18.69 -4.09 2.59
CA LEU A 40 19.09 -4.19 3.98
C LEU A 40 17.97 -4.86 4.76
N SER A 41 18.30 -5.50 5.88
CA SER A 41 17.31 -5.86 6.89
C SER A 41 17.75 -5.38 8.27
N VAL A 42 16.78 -5.05 9.12
CA VAL A 42 17.01 -4.72 10.53
C VAL A 42 17.19 -6.04 11.29
N PRO A 43 18.30 -6.22 12.02
CA PRO A 43 18.49 -7.40 12.86
C PRO A 43 17.41 -7.49 13.95
N GLU A 44 16.94 -8.70 14.24
CA GLU A 44 15.98 -8.93 15.32
C GLU A 44 16.52 -8.43 16.68
N GLY A 45 15.68 -7.70 17.42
CA GLY A 45 16.05 -7.14 18.73
C GLY A 45 17.06 -5.98 18.69
N SER A 46 17.35 -5.42 17.51
CA SER A 46 18.20 -4.23 17.43
C SER A 46 17.43 -2.98 17.83
N GLU A 47 17.96 -2.25 18.81
CA GLU A 47 17.49 -0.90 19.19
C GLU A 47 18.27 0.21 18.46
N SER A 48 19.25 -0.14 17.61
CA SER A 48 20.06 0.86 16.91
C SER A 48 19.50 1.17 15.52
N ASP A 49 19.20 2.44 15.30
CA ASP A 49 18.81 2.98 13.98
C ASP A 49 19.92 2.94 12.93
N SER A 50 21.14 2.53 13.30
CA SER A 50 22.30 2.51 12.39
C SER A 50 22.76 1.10 12.01
N LEU A 51 22.27 0.06 12.70
CA LEU A 51 22.73 -1.31 12.50
C LEU A 51 21.80 -2.07 11.55
N TYR A 52 22.37 -2.59 10.46
CA TYR A 52 21.64 -3.33 9.43
C TYR A 52 22.38 -4.61 9.04
N LEU A 53 21.66 -5.58 8.48
CA LEU A 53 22.24 -6.71 7.78
C LEU A 53 22.23 -6.40 6.28
N CYS A 54 23.41 -6.42 5.66
CA CYS A 54 23.50 -6.27 4.21
C CYS A 54 23.22 -7.61 3.53
N GLU A 55 22.18 -7.67 2.69
CA GLU A 55 21.80 -8.92 2.00
C GLU A 55 22.93 -9.48 1.14
N GLY A 56 23.62 -8.65 0.36
CA GLY A 56 24.71 -9.14 -0.48
C GLY A 56 25.97 -9.56 0.30
N LEU A 57 26.35 -8.83 1.34
CA LEU A 57 27.55 -9.15 2.13
C LEU A 57 27.30 -10.23 3.19
N CYS A 58 26.04 -10.58 3.46
CA CYS A 58 25.62 -11.54 4.49
C CYS A 58 26.21 -11.23 5.88
N LYS A 59 26.34 -9.95 6.24
CA LYS A 59 26.92 -9.52 7.53
C LYS A 59 26.31 -8.22 8.04
N PRO A 60 26.46 -7.92 9.35
CA PRO A 60 26.10 -6.63 9.91
C PRO A 60 26.95 -5.50 9.34
N VAL A 61 26.31 -4.34 9.13
CA VAL A 61 26.90 -3.09 8.68
C VAL A 61 26.31 -1.94 9.50
N ILE A 62 27.14 -0.93 9.78
CA ILE A 62 26.69 0.32 10.39
C ILE A 62 26.57 1.34 9.25
N LEU A 63 25.43 2.02 9.16
CA LEU A 63 25.14 3.01 8.12
C LEU A 63 24.49 4.24 8.71
N GLU A 64 24.64 5.35 7.99
CA GLU A 64 23.97 6.60 8.29
C GLU A 64 22.46 6.48 8.00
N PRO A 65 21.58 6.57 9.01
CA PRO A 65 20.14 6.32 8.86
C PRO A 65 19.46 7.26 7.88
N GLU A 66 20.01 8.44 7.64
CA GLU A 66 19.46 9.45 6.71
C GLU A 66 19.40 8.97 5.26
N LEU A 67 20.18 7.95 4.91
CA LEU A 67 20.18 7.34 3.58
C LEU A 67 19.32 6.07 3.51
N ILE A 68 18.65 5.70 4.60
CA ILE A 68 17.97 4.41 4.74
C ILE A 68 16.46 4.61 4.77
N TYR A 69 15.76 3.99 3.82
CA TYR A 69 14.32 4.10 3.67
C TYR A 69 13.62 2.77 3.95
N PRO A 70 12.36 2.79 4.42
CA PRO A 70 11.55 1.58 4.49
C PRO A 70 11.34 1.00 3.08
N TYR A 71 11.37 -0.33 2.99
CA TYR A 71 11.38 -1.03 1.70
C TYR A 71 10.31 -2.10 1.62
N VAL A 72 9.46 -2.00 0.60
CA VAL A 72 8.49 -3.02 0.25
C VAL A 72 9.20 -4.07 -0.61
N SER A 73 9.58 -5.18 0.02
CA SER A 73 10.24 -6.31 -0.62
C SER A 73 9.23 -7.40 -0.96
N GLY A 74 9.17 -7.83 -2.22
CA GLY A 74 8.49 -9.06 -2.65
C GLY A 74 6.95 -9.01 -2.69
N PRO A 75 6.30 -10.14 -3.01
CA PRO A 75 4.84 -10.26 -3.20
C PRO A 75 4.06 -10.25 -1.88
N PHE A 76 4.66 -9.79 -0.77
CA PHE A 76 3.98 -9.75 0.51
C PHE A 76 2.91 -8.63 0.49
N SER A 77 1.70 -8.98 0.08
CA SER A 77 0.68 -9.24 1.09
C SER A 77 0.02 -8.06 1.77
N GLN A 78 0.38 -6.82 1.46
CA GLN A 78 0.07 -5.69 2.33
C GLN A 78 -1.18 -4.96 1.84
N LYS A 79 -2.30 -5.23 2.50
CA LYS A 79 -3.55 -4.51 2.30
C LYS A 79 -3.66 -3.37 3.30
N PHE A 80 -4.13 -2.23 2.82
CA PHE A 80 -4.44 -1.01 3.57
C PHE A 80 -3.23 -0.32 4.22
N ALA A 81 -2.37 -1.05 4.94
CA ALA A 81 -1.18 -0.55 5.59
C ALA A 81 0.07 -1.32 5.19
N PHE A 82 1.23 -0.70 5.37
CA PHE A 82 2.50 -1.42 5.28
C PHE A 82 2.82 -2.09 6.61
N ASN A 83 3.37 -3.29 6.53
CA ASN A 83 4.13 -3.85 7.64
C ASN A 83 5.34 -2.92 7.87
N SER A 84 5.70 -2.70 9.13
CA SER A 84 7.05 -2.24 9.48
C SER A 84 8.04 -3.32 9.05
N SER A 85 8.30 -3.43 7.74
CA SER A 85 9.17 -4.45 7.18
C SER A 85 10.51 -4.41 7.92
N THR A 86 11.09 -5.56 8.24
CA THR A 86 12.50 -5.57 8.64
C THR A 86 13.38 -5.07 7.48
N TYR A 87 12.88 -5.13 6.25
CA TYR A 87 13.61 -4.65 5.09
C TYR A 87 13.72 -3.12 5.02
N ARG A 88 14.88 -2.70 4.55
CA ARG A 88 15.28 -1.32 4.32
C ARG A 88 15.99 -1.22 2.98
N PHE A 89 16.05 -0.01 2.44
CA PHE A 89 16.74 0.28 1.19
C PHE A 89 17.66 1.47 1.37
N MET A 90 18.95 1.25 1.12
CA MET A 90 19.95 2.31 1.10
C MET A 90 19.83 3.10 -0.20
N LEU A 91 19.54 4.39 -0.10
CA LEU A 91 19.40 5.30 -1.22
C LEU A 91 20.32 6.51 -1.01
N PRO A 92 21.54 6.53 -1.60
CA PRO A 92 22.50 7.64 -1.48
C PRO A 92 22.10 8.87 -2.32
N TYR A 93 20.92 9.41 -2.02
CA TYR A 93 20.30 10.53 -2.71
C TYR A 93 19.90 11.59 -1.70
N GLU A 94 19.82 12.83 -2.16
CA GLU A 94 19.35 13.94 -1.35
C GLU A 94 18.31 14.76 -2.11
N MET A 95 17.42 15.40 -1.34
CA MET A 95 16.51 16.39 -1.89
C MET A 95 17.30 17.64 -2.28
N SER A 96 17.22 18.00 -3.55
CA SER A 96 17.81 19.20 -4.14
C SER A 96 16.70 20.22 -4.42
N GLY A 97 16.99 21.50 -4.17
CA GLY A 97 16.17 22.62 -4.66
C GLY A 97 15.03 23.09 -3.74
N LYS A 98 14.45 24.24 -4.10
CA LYS A 98 13.32 24.86 -3.36
C LYS A 98 12.00 24.12 -3.55
N ASN A 99 11.88 23.35 -4.62
CA ASN A 99 10.73 22.51 -4.93
C ASN A 99 11.07 21.09 -4.51
N LYS A 100 10.35 20.55 -3.52
CA LYS A 100 10.57 19.24 -2.85
C LYS A 100 10.48 17.98 -3.76
N LYS A 101 10.62 18.11 -5.09
CA LYS A 101 10.45 17.02 -6.08
C LYS A 101 11.73 16.65 -6.83
N GLU A 102 12.84 17.35 -6.62
CA GLU A 102 14.11 17.00 -7.27
C GLU A 102 14.99 16.20 -6.33
N PHE A 103 15.13 14.90 -6.56
CA PHE A 103 16.11 14.06 -5.87
C PHE A 103 17.36 13.92 -6.72
N LYS A 104 18.52 14.23 -6.13
CA LYS A 104 19.82 14.15 -6.77
C LYS A 104 20.65 13.06 -6.10
N ILE A 105 21.35 12.27 -6.92
CA ILE A 105 22.33 11.31 -6.42
C ILE A 105 23.51 12.06 -5.78
N ILE A 106 23.93 11.63 -4.59
CA ILE A 106 25.06 12.22 -3.88
C ILE A 106 26.34 11.78 -4.59
N PRO A 107 27.22 12.69 -5.05
CA PRO A 107 28.47 12.33 -5.72
C PRO A 107 29.46 11.60 -4.78
N PRO A 108 30.39 10.78 -5.30
CA PRO A 108 31.29 9.98 -4.47
C PRO A 108 32.12 10.78 -3.45
N GLU A 109 32.69 11.92 -3.84
CA GLU A 109 33.49 12.77 -2.94
C GLU A 109 32.65 13.33 -1.78
N GLU A 110 31.42 13.72 -2.09
CA GLU A 110 30.48 14.22 -1.09
C GLU A 110 30.02 13.09 -0.17
N LEU A 111 29.68 11.93 -0.74
CA LEU A 111 29.31 10.72 -0.01
C LEU A 111 30.42 10.29 0.95
N LYS A 112 31.67 10.32 0.50
CA LYS A 112 32.85 10.02 1.33
C LYS A 112 33.01 10.97 2.52
N SER A 113 32.71 12.25 2.32
CA SER A 113 32.88 13.27 3.35
C SER A 113 31.73 13.30 4.37
N ARG A 114 30.48 13.14 3.92
CA ARG A 114 29.26 13.28 4.73
C ARG A 114 28.73 11.95 5.27
N PHE A 115 28.91 10.87 4.52
CA PHE A 115 28.39 9.53 4.80
C PHE A 115 29.48 8.46 4.65
N PRO A 116 30.58 8.57 5.43
CA PRO A 116 31.77 7.73 5.27
C PRO A 116 31.50 6.23 5.47
N MET A 117 30.53 5.84 6.30
CA MET A 117 30.18 4.43 6.52
C MET A 117 29.50 3.84 5.29
N THR A 118 28.54 4.57 4.72
CA THR A 118 27.91 4.21 3.44
C THR A 118 28.93 4.14 2.32
N TYR A 119 29.83 5.13 2.19
CA TYR A 119 30.89 5.10 1.20
C TYR A 119 31.81 3.87 1.36
N GLY A 120 32.24 3.59 2.59
CA GLY A 120 33.05 2.41 2.93
C GLY A 120 32.37 1.09 2.57
N ARG A 121 31.06 0.97 2.84
CA ARG A 121 30.26 -0.21 2.46
C ARG A 121 30.23 -0.40 0.95
N ILE A 122 29.98 0.66 0.18
CA ILE A 122 29.92 0.55 -1.28
C ILE A 122 31.26 0.08 -1.84
N LEU A 123 32.39 0.58 -1.31
CA LEU A 123 33.72 0.10 -1.69
C LEU A 123 33.96 -1.36 -1.31
N GLU A 124 33.54 -1.78 -0.12
CA GLU A 124 33.66 -3.18 0.28
C GLU A 124 32.86 -4.10 -0.65
N PHE A 125 31.62 -3.71 -0.97
CA PHE A 125 30.79 -4.42 -1.93
C PHE A 125 31.45 -4.49 -3.31
N LYS A 126 32.02 -3.37 -3.79
CA LYS A 126 32.76 -3.30 -5.06
C LYS A 126 33.98 -4.21 -5.09
N SER A 127 34.76 -4.23 -4.02
CA SER A 127 35.88 -5.16 -3.85
C SER A 127 35.41 -6.62 -3.92
N GLN A 128 34.33 -6.97 -3.22
CA GLN A 128 33.87 -8.35 -3.14
C GLN A 128 33.23 -8.86 -4.43
N PHE A 129 32.38 -8.05 -5.08
CA PHE A 129 31.56 -8.47 -6.22
C PHE A 129 32.10 -8.05 -7.58
N SER A 130 32.88 -6.98 -7.64
CA SER A 130 33.50 -6.48 -8.88
C SER A 130 35.01 -6.69 -8.91
N HIS A 131 35.61 -7.19 -7.83
CA HIS A 131 37.07 -7.39 -7.68
C HIS A 131 37.87 -6.11 -7.96
N ASP A 132 37.29 -4.97 -7.62
CA ASP A 132 37.85 -3.65 -7.90
C ASP A 132 37.99 -2.85 -6.60
N ASN A 133 39.24 -2.59 -6.23
CA ASN A 133 39.63 -1.84 -5.04
C ASN A 133 39.89 -0.34 -5.32
N SER A 134 39.68 0.11 -6.57
CA SER A 134 39.80 1.52 -6.90
C SER A 134 38.68 2.33 -6.21
N PRO A 135 38.92 3.63 -5.94
CA PRO A 135 37.88 4.55 -5.47
C PRO A 135 36.63 4.55 -6.35
N LEU A 136 35.55 5.16 -5.84
CA LEU A 136 34.35 5.37 -6.64
C LEU A 136 34.56 6.56 -7.59
N ASP A 137 34.81 6.26 -8.86
CA ASP A 137 35.02 7.28 -9.89
C ASP A 137 33.72 7.99 -10.31
N SER A 138 32.57 7.31 -10.18
CA SER A 138 31.26 7.85 -10.50
C SER A 138 30.17 7.30 -9.59
N ALA A 139 29.03 8.00 -9.57
CA ALA A 139 27.85 7.57 -8.83
C ALA A 139 27.08 6.43 -9.50
N ASP A 140 27.45 6.03 -10.73
CA ASP A 140 26.73 5.02 -11.51
C ASP A 140 26.66 3.67 -10.78
N TYR A 141 27.69 3.35 -9.99
CA TYR A 141 27.81 2.09 -9.26
C TYR A 141 26.68 1.85 -8.24
N TYR A 142 26.21 2.91 -7.60
CA TYR A 142 25.11 2.90 -6.63
C TYR A 142 23.88 3.68 -7.13
N SER A 143 23.83 3.98 -8.43
CA SER A 143 22.68 4.65 -9.01
C SER A 143 21.49 3.72 -9.16
N VAL A 144 20.31 4.25 -8.88
CA VAL A 144 19.03 3.60 -9.15
C VAL A 144 18.27 4.34 -10.26
N ARG A 145 17.53 3.58 -11.06
CA ARG A 145 16.52 4.07 -11.99
C ARG A 145 15.17 4.14 -11.28
N GLY A 146 14.18 4.78 -11.92
CA GLY A 146 12.86 5.03 -11.32
C GLY A 146 12.67 6.48 -10.91
N ARG A 147 12.99 7.42 -11.81
CA ARG A 147 12.97 8.87 -11.54
C ARG A 147 11.65 9.33 -10.90
N LYS A 148 10.52 8.81 -11.37
CA LYS A 148 9.20 9.18 -10.84
C LYS A 148 9.00 8.78 -9.38
N LEU A 149 9.50 7.62 -8.95
CA LEU A 149 9.45 7.24 -7.54
C LEU A 149 10.27 8.22 -6.70
N LEU A 150 11.47 8.57 -7.16
CA LEU A 150 12.32 9.55 -6.49
C LEU A 150 11.65 10.94 -6.43
N GLU A 151 11.00 11.39 -7.51
CA GLU A 151 10.26 12.66 -7.55
C GLU A 151 9.12 12.74 -6.52
N TYR A 152 8.53 11.59 -6.15
CA TYR A 152 7.42 11.47 -5.22
C TYR A 152 7.81 10.83 -3.88
N LEU A 153 9.11 10.71 -3.60
CA LEU A 153 9.56 10.33 -2.27
C LEU A 153 9.17 11.43 -1.28
N ASN A 154 8.73 11.04 -0.08
CA ASN A 154 8.13 11.92 0.94
C ASN A 154 6.81 12.59 0.50
N THR A 155 6.13 12.04 -0.52
CA THR A 155 4.77 12.43 -0.90
C THR A 155 3.81 11.28 -0.63
N PRO A 156 2.65 11.52 0.04
CA PRO A 156 1.66 10.46 0.27
C PRO A 156 1.29 9.75 -1.03
N LYS A 157 1.20 8.43 -1.00
CA LYS A 157 0.96 7.60 -2.18
C LYS A 157 0.36 6.26 -1.83
N ILE A 158 -0.41 5.68 -2.74
CA ILE A 158 -0.82 4.27 -2.65
C ILE A 158 0.24 3.44 -3.38
N ILE A 159 0.70 2.35 -2.78
CA ILE A 159 1.55 1.37 -3.47
C ILE A 159 0.73 0.11 -3.70
N VAL A 160 0.71 -0.36 -4.94
CA VAL A 160 0.04 -1.59 -5.38
C VAL A 160 1.08 -2.57 -5.88
N THR A 161 1.22 -3.71 -5.22
CA THR A 161 2.34 -4.64 -5.48
C THR A 161 1.91 -5.85 -6.33
N GLU A 162 0.79 -6.48 -5.99
CA GLU A 162 0.29 -7.67 -6.68
C GLU A 162 -0.56 -7.32 -7.90
N GLY A 163 -0.37 -8.05 -9.02
CA GLY A 163 -1.09 -7.82 -10.27
C GLY A 163 -2.47 -8.47 -10.38
N TYR A 164 -2.63 -9.71 -9.89
CA TYR A 164 -3.87 -10.49 -10.07
C TYR A 164 -4.87 -10.28 -8.93
N HIS A 165 -4.39 -10.32 -7.69
CA HIS A 165 -5.15 -9.89 -6.52
C HIS A 165 -4.58 -8.56 -6.07
N LEU A 166 -5.02 -7.47 -6.70
CA LEU A 166 -4.53 -6.12 -6.36
C LEU A 166 -4.52 -5.94 -4.84
N GLN A 167 -3.35 -5.62 -4.32
CA GLN A 167 -3.13 -5.33 -2.91
C GLN A 167 -2.54 -3.94 -2.82
N ALA A 168 -3.30 -3.05 -2.21
CA ALA A 168 -2.98 -1.65 -2.12
C ALA A 168 -2.80 -1.26 -0.66
N ALA A 169 -1.69 -0.57 -0.36
CA ALA A 169 -1.47 0.03 0.94
C ALA A 169 -1.22 1.54 0.79
N TYR A 170 -1.75 2.32 1.73
CA TYR A 170 -1.62 3.76 1.72
C TYR A 170 -0.38 4.18 2.53
N ASP A 171 0.62 4.73 1.84
CA ASP A 171 1.83 5.30 2.44
C ASP A 171 1.54 6.78 2.75
N THR A 172 1.04 7.03 3.96
CA THR A 172 0.74 8.39 4.45
C THR A 172 1.99 9.27 4.54
N SER A 173 3.16 8.67 4.81
CA SER A 173 4.44 9.38 4.94
C SER A 173 5.09 9.70 3.59
N GLY A 174 4.85 8.84 2.59
CA GLY A 174 5.50 8.90 1.30
C GLY A 174 6.92 8.32 1.27
N ASN A 175 7.39 7.68 2.33
CA ASN A 175 8.81 7.29 2.49
C ASN A 175 9.12 5.87 1.99
N TYR A 176 8.12 5.04 1.71
CA TYR A 176 8.36 3.67 1.27
C TYR A 176 8.91 3.62 -0.15
N ILE A 177 9.99 2.85 -0.31
CA ILE A 177 10.58 2.47 -1.59
C ILE A 177 10.09 1.07 -1.97
N PHE A 178 9.87 0.83 -3.25
CA PHE A 178 9.46 -0.46 -3.80
C PHE A 178 10.11 -0.67 -5.17
N GLU A 179 10.38 -1.93 -5.51
CA GLU A 179 10.91 -2.33 -6.82
C GLU A 179 9.78 -2.83 -7.73
N ASP A 180 8.93 -3.72 -7.22
CA ASP A 180 7.81 -4.30 -7.94
C ASP A 180 6.49 -3.57 -7.64
N GLY A 181 5.66 -3.40 -8.67
CA GLY A 181 4.34 -2.78 -8.55
C GLY A 181 4.29 -1.32 -9.03
N CYS A 182 3.29 -0.58 -8.56
CA CYS A 182 3.09 0.81 -8.91
C CYS A 182 2.79 1.71 -7.71
N GLY A 183 3.31 2.94 -7.77
CA GLY A 183 2.94 4.04 -6.89
C GLY A 183 1.91 4.92 -7.56
N ILE A 184 0.90 5.34 -6.80
CA ILE A 184 -0.22 6.15 -7.24
C ILE A 184 -0.29 7.39 -6.35
N VAL A 185 -0.12 8.56 -6.94
CA VAL A 185 -0.29 9.85 -6.28
C VAL A 185 -1.56 10.47 -6.84
N LEU A 186 -2.53 10.72 -5.97
CA LEU A 186 -3.83 11.30 -6.33
C LEU A 186 -3.73 12.83 -6.41
N LYS A 187 -4.59 13.42 -7.25
CA LYS A 187 -4.75 14.89 -7.31
C LYS A 187 -5.43 15.44 -6.06
N ASP A 188 -6.36 14.67 -5.51
CA ASP A 188 -7.12 14.99 -4.31
C ASP A 188 -6.70 14.05 -3.16
N PRO A 189 -6.00 14.57 -2.13
CA PRO A 189 -5.58 13.78 -0.98
C PRO A 189 -6.74 13.19 -0.17
N GLU A 190 -7.94 13.79 -0.19
CA GLU A 190 -9.09 13.28 0.56
C GLU A 190 -9.56 11.93 0.03
N LYS A 191 -9.24 11.61 -1.23
CA LYS A 191 -9.65 10.36 -1.90
C LYS A 191 -8.74 9.17 -1.61
N TYR A 192 -7.61 9.35 -0.92
CA TYR A 192 -6.67 8.25 -0.65
C TYR A 192 -7.31 7.05 0.08
N PRO A 193 -8.07 7.24 1.17
CA PRO A 193 -8.73 6.13 1.86
C PRO A 193 -9.73 5.40 0.95
N TYR A 194 -10.61 6.15 0.27
CA TYR A 194 -11.59 5.59 -0.66
C TYR A 194 -10.93 4.75 -1.76
N VAL A 195 -9.95 5.33 -2.47
CA VAL A 195 -9.27 4.63 -3.58
C VAL A 195 -8.52 3.39 -3.07
N THR A 196 -7.95 3.45 -1.87
CA THR A 196 -7.30 2.28 -1.25
C THR A 196 -8.30 1.16 -0.98
N ALA A 197 -9.49 1.48 -0.48
CA ALA A 197 -10.56 0.50 -0.29
C ALA A 197 -11.03 -0.11 -1.62
N VAL A 198 -11.24 0.70 -2.66
CA VAL A 198 -11.64 0.20 -3.98
C VAL A 198 -10.61 -0.76 -4.55
N LEU A 199 -9.31 -0.44 -4.45
CA LEU A 199 -8.23 -1.29 -4.97
C LEU A 199 -8.10 -2.62 -4.22
N ASN A 200 -8.51 -2.70 -2.95
CA ASN A 200 -8.54 -3.94 -2.16
C ASN A 200 -9.89 -4.68 -2.19
N SER A 201 -10.92 -4.11 -2.85
CA SER A 201 -12.25 -4.71 -2.94
C SER A 201 -12.32 -5.88 -3.92
N ARG A 202 -13.40 -6.67 -3.89
CA ARG A 202 -13.67 -7.75 -4.85
C ARG A 202 -13.86 -7.25 -6.27
N ILE A 203 -14.30 -6.01 -6.48
CA ILE A 203 -14.35 -5.41 -7.83
C ILE A 203 -12.95 -5.37 -8.45
N SER A 204 -11.91 -5.18 -7.65
CA SER A 204 -10.53 -5.14 -8.14
C SER A 204 -10.07 -6.49 -8.72
N ARG A 205 -10.67 -7.61 -8.30
CA ARG A 205 -10.39 -8.96 -8.82
C ARG A 205 -10.87 -9.17 -10.26
N LEU A 206 -11.83 -8.36 -10.71
CA LEU A 206 -12.29 -8.37 -12.11
C LEU A 206 -11.37 -7.59 -13.04
N PHE A 207 -10.42 -6.85 -12.48
CA PHE A 207 -9.55 -5.98 -13.26
C PHE A 207 -8.72 -6.69 -14.35
N PRO A 208 -8.20 -7.91 -14.13
CA PRO A 208 -7.60 -8.70 -15.20
C PRO A 208 -8.55 -8.92 -16.38
N SER A 209 -9.81 -9.26 -16.11
CA SER A 209 -10.85 -9.45 -17.13
C SER A 209 -11.19 -8.14 -17.86
N VAL A 210 -11.17 -7.00 -17.16
CA VAL A 210 -11.33 -5.65 -17.74
C VAL A 210 -10.13 -5.25 -18.63
N CYS A 211 -8.92 -5.67 -18.28
CA CYS A 211 -7.71 -5.37 -19.03
C CYS A 211 -7.48 -6.28 -20.24
N GLY A 212 -8.19 -7.42 -20.32
CA GLY A 212 -8.00 -8.44 -21.34
C GLY A 212 -6.62 -9.11 -21.25
N HIS A 213 -6.06 -9.52 -22.39
CA HIS A 213 -4.79 -10.28 -22.45
C HIS A 213 -3.55 -9.50 -21.93
N GLY A 214 -3.68 -8.19 -21.67
CA GLY A 214 -2.59 -7.37 -21.14
C GLY A 214 -2.17 -7.71 -19.70
N MET A 215 -3.04 -8.38 -18.92
CA MET A 215 -2.75 -8.80 -17.53
C MET A 215 -2.40 -10.29 -17.39
N MET A 216 -2.55 -11.12 -18.42
CA MET A 216 -2.54 -12.58 -18.28
C MET A 216 -1.22 -13.19 -17.79
N TYR A 217 -0.12 -12.42 -17.66
CA TYR A 217 1.20 -12.95 -17.29
C TYR A 217 2.06 -12.06 -16.40
N SER A 218 1.56 -10.94 -15.85
CA SER A 218 2.38 -10.09 -14.95
C SER A 218 2.07 -10.37 -13.48
N SER A 219 3.05 -10.84 -12.72
CA SER A 219 2.96 -11.01 -11.26
C SER A 219 2.78 -9.68 -10.51
N SER A 220 3.04 -8.54 -11.15
CA SER A 220 2.96 -7.21 -10.54
C SER A 220 2.07 -6.24 -11.33
N ALA A 221 1.49 -5.27 -10.62
CA ALA A 221 0.66 -4.22 -11.21
C ALA A 221 1.53 -3.22 -12.01
N THR A 222 1.28 -3.10 -13.32
CA THR A 222 2.02 -2.13 -14.15
C THR A 222 1.35 -0.76 -14.18
N PRO A 223 2.10 0.35 -14.20
CA PRO A 223 1.52 1.70 -14.27
C PRO A 223 0.59 1.93 -15.47
N ALA A 224 0.90 1.32 -16.62
CA ALA A 224 0.09 1.48 -17.83
C ALA A 224 -1.28 0.82 -17.70
N LEU A 225 -1.33 -0.35 -17.05
CA LEU A 225 -2.59 -1.03 -16.75
C LEU A 225 -3.36 -0.26 -15.69
N MET A 226 -2.73 0.09 -14.57
CA MET A 226 -3.40 0.76 -13.45
C MET A 226 -4.05 2.10 -13.84
N LYS A 227 -3.50 2.83 -14.82
CA LYS A 227 -4.16 4.03 -15.38
C LYS A 227 -5.56 3.76 -15.95
N ARG A 228 -5.83 2.53 -16.40
CA ARG A 228 -7.10 2.10 -17.00
C ARG A 228 -8.08 1.54 -15.97
N PHE A 229 -7.70 1.41 -14.71
CA PHE A 229 -8.59 0.91 -13.65
C PHE A 229 -9.82 1.81 -13.54
N PRO A 230 -11.05 1.29 -13.76
CA PRO A 230 -12.26 2.09 -13.64
C PRO A 230 -12.50 2.48 -12.17
N ILE A 231 -12.64 3.77 -11.89
CA ILE A 231 -12.96 4.28 -10.56
C ILE A 231 -14.34 4.92 -10.60
N VAL A 232 -15.23 4.44 -9.75
CA VAL A 232 -16.55 5.02 -9.54
C VAL A 232 -16.55 5.63 -8.15
N PHE A 233 -17.22 6.76 -7.97
CA PHE A 233 -17.51 7.33 -6.65
C PHE A 233 -19.02 7.22 -6.42
N PRO A 234 -19.47 6.98 -5.18
CA PRO A 234 -20.90 6.96 -4.89
C PRO A 234 -21.52 8.34 -5.16
N GLU A 235 -22.81 8.37 -5.49
CA GLU A 235 -23.53 9.63 -5.76
C GLU A 235 -23.69 10.46 -4.48
N ASP A 236 -23.82 9.80 -3.34
CA ASP A 236 -23.92 10.43 -2.03
C ASP A 236 -22.55 10.45 -1.32
N ARG A 237 -22.27 11.59 -0.68
CA ARG A 237 -21.04 11.80 0.07
C ARG A 237 -20.94 10.90 1.31
N LEU A 238 -22.08 10.52 1.89
CA LEU A 238 -22.13 9.73 3.13
C LEU A 238 -21.51 8.34 2.92
N THR A 239 -21.85 7.66 1.83
CA THR A 239 -21.28 6.36 1.45
C THR A 239 -19.78 6.49 1.19
N GLU A 240 -19.33 7.58 0.55
CA GLU A 240 -17.89 7.82 0.35
C GLU A 240 -17.14 7.98 1.68
N ASP A 241 -17.72 8.76 2.60
CA ASP A 241 -17.17 9.01 3.93
C ASP A 241 -17.15 7.72 4.77
N LEU A 242 -18.21 6.88 4.70
CA LEU A 242 -18.25 5.57 5.35
C LEU A 242 -17.13 4.65 4.86
N ILE A 243 -16.98 4.50 3.53
CA ILE A 243 -15.92 3.67 2.93
C ILE A 243 -14.55 4.20 3.36
N SER A 244 -14.36 5.52 3.35
CA SER A 244 -13.11 6.16 3.75
C SER A 244 -12.77 5.91 5.23
N ASN A 245 -13.76 6.01 6.12
CA ASN A 245 -13.61 5.74 7.55
C ASN A 245 -13.26 4.28 7.81
N ILE A 246 -13.96 3.34 7.16
CA ILE A 246 -13.66 1.91 7.27
C ILE A 246 -12.26 1.61 6.74
N SER A 247 -11.84 2.24 5.63
CA SER A 247 -10.46 2.10 5.14
C SER A 247 -9.44 2.57 6.17
N GLY A 248 -9.74 3.63 6.93
CA GLY A 248 -8.93 4.06 8.08
C GLY A 248 -8.86 2.97 9.15
N TYR A 249 -10.00 2.38 9.52
CA TYR A 249 -10.04 1.29 10.51
C TYR A 249 -9.22 0.09 10.05
N LEU A 250 -9.33 -0.29 8.77
CA LEU A 250 -8.58 -1.39 8.17
C LEU A 250 -7.09 -1.12 8.12
N MET A 251 -6.69 0.14 7.88
CA MET A 251 -5.29 0.56 7.95
C MET A 251 -4.73 0.36 9.36
N PHE A 252 -5.45 0.80 10.39
CA PHE A 252 -5.08 0.58 11.80
C PHE A 252 -4.99 -0.92 12.14
N LEU A 253 -6.03 -1.69 11.83
CA LEU A 253 -6.08 -3.12 12.15
C LEU A 253 -4.95 -3.90 11.46
N ASN A 254 -4.62 -3.55 10.21
CA ASN A 254 -3.48 -4.16 9.52
C ASN A 254 -2.15 -3.80 10.18
N GLN A 255 -1.94 -2.55 10.62
CA GLN A 255 -0.76 -2.17 11.39
C GLN A 255 -0.61 -2.99 12.68
N GLN A 256 -1.71 -3.16 13.43
CA GLN A 256 -1.72 -3.96 14.66
C GLN A 256 -1.42 -5.44 14.39
N LYS A 257 -1.98 -6.02 13.31
CA LYS A 257 -1.67 -7.39 12.88
C LYS A 257 -0.18 -7.55 12.54
N TYR A 258 0.38 -6.60 11.80
CA TYR A 258 1.79 -6.66 11.41
C TYR A 258 2.73 -6.50 12.60
N ALA A 259 2.39 -5.64 13.57
CA ALA A 259 3.13 -5.50 14.82
C ALA A 259 3.09 -6.77 15.68
N ALA A 260 1.94 -7.47 15.72
CA ALA A 260 1.79 -8.73 16.46
C ALA A 260 2.51 -9.92 15.81
N GLY A 261 2.73 -9.89 14.49
CA GLY A 261 3.41 -10.94 13.74
C GLY A 261 2.75 -12.32 13.92
N TYR A 262 3.54 -13.35 14.24
CA TYR A 262 3.05 -14.72 14.48
C TYR A 262 2.12 -14.84 15.71
N ASN A 263 2.08 -13.84 16.59
CA ASN A 263 1.24 -13.81 17.78
C ASN A 263 -0.11 -13.10 17.54
N THR A 264 -0.46 -12.85 16.28
CA THR A 264 -1.74 -12.22 15.93
C THR A 264 -2.90 -13.03 16.52
N ALA A 265 -3.67 -12.40 17.40
CA ALA A 265 -4.82 -13.04 18.02
C ALA A 265 -5.96 -13.24 17.01
N ASN A 266 -6.65 -14.40 17.07
CA ASN A 266 -7.74 -14.72 16.13
C ASN A 266 -8.83 -13.65 16.09
N TRP A 267 -9.17 -13.05 17.23
CA TRP A 267 -10.20 -12.00 17.30
C TRP A 267 -9.84 -10.76 16.47
N LEU A 268 -8.54 -10.46 16.28
CA LEU A 268 -8.09 -9.34 15.46
C LEU A 268 -8.31 -9.63 13.97
N ASN A 269 -8.08 -10.87 13.52
CA ASN A 269 -8.42 -11.32 12.17
C ASN A 269 -9.93 -11.28 11.92
N GLU A 270 -10.73 -11.69 12.91
CA GLU A 270 -12.20 -11.62 12.83
C GLU A 270 -12.74 -10.19 12.81
N LEU A 271 -12.03 -9.25 13.43
CA LEU A 271 -12.39 -7.84 13.44
C LEU A 271 -12.05 -7.18 12.09
N GLU A 272 -10.85 -7.42 11.57
CA GLU A 272 -10.45 -6.98 10.24
C GLU A 272 -11.35 -7.57 9.15
N SER A 273 -11.61 -8.87 9.16
CA SER A 273 -12.49 -9.53 8.18
C SER A 273 -13.90 -8.93 8.17
N PHE A 274 -14.41 -8.53 9.34
CA PHE A 274 -15.71 -7.87 9.46
C PHE A 274 -15.73 -6.51 8.77
N TYR A 275 -14.71 -5.68 9.00
CA TYR A 275 -14.64 -4.37 8.35
C TYR A 275 -14.29 -4.45 6.86
N GLU A 276 -13.46 -5.41 6.45
CA GLU A 276 -13.21 -5.68 5.02
C GLU A 276 -14.53 -6.04 4.33
N TYR A 277 -15.36 -6.89 4.95
CA TYR A 277 -16.66 -7.27 4.41
C TYR A 277 -17.59 -6.07 4.22
N ILE A 278 -17.71 -5.18 5.21
CA ILE A 278 -18.56 -3.98 5.09
C ILE A 278 -18.01 -3.03 4.02
N SER A 279 -16.70 -2.79 4.01
CA SER A 279 -16.06 -1.95 2.99
C SER A 279 -16.32 -2.49 1.58
N ASP A 280 -16.19 -3.80 1.40
CA ASP A 280 -16.39 -4.48 0.13
C ASP A 280 -17.85 -4.41 -0.31
N LEU A 281 -18.80 -4.60 0.60
CA LEU A 281 -20.23 -4.46 0.34
C LEU A 281 -20.57 -3.06 -0.20
N LEU A 282 -20.09 -2.01 0.47
CA LEU A 282 -20.32 -0.61 0.08
C LEU A 282 -19.68 -0.27 -1.27
N VAL A 283 -18.47 -0.76 -1.53
CA VAL A 283 -17.79 -0.56 -2.81
C VAL A 283 -18.51 -1.31 -3.94
N VAL A 284 -18.87 -2.57 -3.75
CA VAL A 284 -19.59 -3.35 -4.76
C VAL A 284 -20.92 -2.69 -5.09
N ASP A 285 -21.66 -2.21 -4.08
CA ASP A 285 -22.91 -1.49 -4.30
C ASP A 285 -22.71 -0.20 -5.11
N THR A 286 -21.64 0.55 -4.84
CA THR A 286 -21.27 1.74 -5.63
C THR A 286 -21.10 1.41 -7.12
N TYR A 287 -20.58 0.23 -7.46
CA TYR A 287 -20.35 -0.18 -8.85
C TYR A 287 -21.58 -0.84 -9.49
N LEU A 288 -22.35 -1.62 -8.74
CA LEU A 288 -23.42 -2.44 -9.30
C LEU A 288 -24.82 -1.86 -9.07
N GLY A 289 -25.01 -0.98 -8.10
CA GLY A 289 -26.27 -0.32 -7.80
C GLY A 289 -27.37 -1.30 -7.39
N ASP A 290 -27.00 -2.39 -6.71
CA ASP A 290 -27.97 -3.39 -6.23
C ASP A 290 -28.76 -2.89 -5.01
N GLY A 291 -28.35 -1.75 -4.43
CA GLY A 291 -28.99 -1.01 -3.36
C GLY A 291 -28.79 -1.71 -2.02
N ILE A 292 -27.85 -1.22 -1.21
CA ILE A 292 -27.78 -1.63 0.19
C ILE A 292 -29.08 -1.23 0.91
N ASP A 293 -29.59 -2.09 1.81
CA ASP A 293 -30.78 -1.79 2.62
C ASP A 293 -30.54 -0.46 3.35
N PRO A 294 -31.40 0.56 3.14
CA PRO A 294 -31.24 1.86 3.78
C PRO A 294 -31.10 1.75 5.30
N ARG A 295 -31.73 0.75 5.93
CA ARG A 295 -31.61 0.53 7.37
C ARG A 295 -30.23 0.03 7.79
N LEU A 296 -29.55 -0.70 6.91
CA LEU A 296 -28.15 -1.06 7.12
C LEU A 296 -27.28 0.18 7.00
N LEU A 297 -27.48 1.02 5.98
CA LEU A 297 -26.76 2.29 5.84
C LEU A 297 -26.95 3.17 7.08
N ASP A 298 -28.20 3.38 7.54
CA ASP A 298 -28.49 4.14 8.77
C ASP A 298 -27.71 3.58 9.97
N THR A 299 -27.68 2.25 10.11
CA THR A 299 -26.93 1.58 11.19
C THR A 299 -25.42 1.83 11.07
N LEU A 300 -24.88 1.78 9.85
CA LEU A 300 -23.46 2.04 9.61
C LEU A 300 -23.13 3.51 9.91
N GLU A 301 -23.95 4.45 9.47
CA GLU A 301 -23.80 5.89 9.75
C GLU A 301 -23.84 6.22 11.24
N GLU A 302 -24.73 5.57 12.00
CA GLU A 302 -24.82 5.79 13.45
C GLU A 302 -23.58 5.30 14.21
N ASN A 303 -22.83 4.33 13.67
CA ASN A 303 -21.77 3.64 14.39
C ASN A 303 -20.35 3.87 13.83
N ILE A 304 -20.21 4.18 12.55
CA ILE A 304 -18.93 4.42 11.88
C ILE A 304 -18.69 5.92 11.81
N HIS A 305 -17.67 6.37 12.52
CA HIS A 305 -17.31 7.78 12.59
C HIS A 305 -15.84 7.96 12.22
N PRO A 306 -15.46 9.10 11.62
CA PRO A 306 -14.06 9.41 11.44
C PRO A 306 -13.40 9.45 12.82
N TYR A 307 -12.42 8.58 13.07
CA TYR A 307 -11.52 8.80 14.19
C TYR A 307 -10.74 10.07 13.86
N ALA A 308 -11.17 11.18 14.46
CA ALA A 308 -10.57 12.47 14.28
C ALA A 308 -9.08 12.42 14.68
N GLY A 309 -8.22 12.25 13.70
CA GLY A 309 -6.96 12.96 13.64
C GLY A 309 -5.79 12.51 14.51
N ASP A 310 -5.81 11.35 15.18
CA ASP A 310 -4.58 10.83 15.77
C ASP A 310 -4.56 9.31 15.90
N MET A 311 -4.07 8.64 14.85
CA MET A 311 -3.52 7.29 15.01
C MET A 311 -2.22 7.28 15.85
N ASN A 312 -1.79 8.44 16.38
CA ASN A 312 -0.80 8.53 17.44
C ASN A 312 -1.43 8.65 18.84
N SER A 313 -2.71 8.32 19.02
CA SER A 313 -3.30 8.29 20.36
C SER A 313 -2.53 7.28 21.22
N ASP A 314 -2.06 7.71 22.39
CA ASP A 314 -1.17 6.99 23.32
C ASP A 314 -1.71 5.63 23.86
N ASN A 315 -2.79 5.06 23.29
CA ASN A 315 -3.31 3.76 23.73
C ASN A 315 -4.07 2.99 22.62
N ASP A 316 -3.33 2.19 21.84
CA ASP A 316 -3.87 1.27 20.82
C ASP A 316 -4.96 0.33 21.36
N GLU A 317 -4.87 -0.09 22.63
CA GLU A 317 -5.87 -0.97 23.27
C GLU A 317 -7.24 -0.29 23.38
N SER A 318 -7.26 1.02 23.57
CA SER A 318 -8.50 1.81 23.61
C SER A 318 -9.18 1.81 22.25
N LEU A 319 -8.42 1.99 21.17
CA LEU A 319 -8.98 2.03 19.81
C LEU A 319 -9.49 0.65 19.37
N LEU A 320 -8.74 -0.42 19.66
CA LEU A 320 -9.16 -1.80 19.42
C LEU A 320 -10.48 -2.14 20.14
N SER A 321 -10.63 -1.68 21.39
CA SER A 321 -11.86 -1.88 22.17
C SER A 321 -13.05 -1.14 21.57
N VAL A 322 -12.85 0.09 21.07
CA VAL A 322 -13.92 0.84 20.39
C VAL A 322 -14.34 0.16 19.10
N LEU A 323 -13.39 -0.29 18.27
CA LEU A 323 -13.69 -1.02 17.04
C LEU A 323 -14.45 -2.32 17.33
N TYR A 324 -14.04 -3.07 18.35
CA TYR A 324 -14.78 -4.25 18.77
C TYR A 324 -16.21 -3.92 19.21
N TYR A 325 -16.41 -2.83 19.95
CA TYR A 325 -17.73 -2.36 20.37
C TYR A 325 -18.61 -1.94 19.19
N ILE A 326 -18.05 -1.19 18.22
CA ILE A 326 -18.75 -0.82 16.98
C ILE A 326 -19.23 -2.08 16.24
N LYS A 327 -18.36 -3.09 16.08
CA LYS A 327 -18.74 -4.38 15.49
C LYS A 327 -19.94 -5.00 16.23
N GLN A 328 -19.92 -5.05 17.56
CA GLN A 328 -21.03 -5.61 18.34
C GLN A 328 -22.33 -4.83 18.11
N ARG A 329 -22.32 -3.49 18.13
CA ARG A 329 -23.53 -2.70 17.89
C ARG A 329 -24.12 -2.92 16.49
N ILE A 330 -23.27 -3.05 15.47
CA ILE A 330 -23.71 -3.33 14.11
C ILE A 330 -24.32 -4.74 14.02
N LEU A 331 -23.69 -5.76 14.63
CA LEU A 331 -24.20 -7.14 14.65
C LEU A 331 -25.50 -7.30 15.46
N GLU A 332 -25.66 -6.53 16.54
CA GLU A 332 -26.87 -6.51 17.36
C GLU A 332 -28.03 -5.79 16.66
N SER A 333 -27.75 -4.97 15.64
CA SER A 333 -28.80 -4.41 14.80
C SER A 333 -29.55 -5.54 14.09
N SER A 334 -30.88 -5.51 14.17
CA SER A 334 -31.75 -6.55 13.61
C SER A 334 -31.66 -6.68 12.08
N ASN A 335 -31.02 -5.72 11.40
CA ASN A 335 -30.90 -5.67 9.95
C ASN A 335 -29.62 -6.34 9.43
N PHE A 336 -28.53 -6.40 10.21
CA PHE A 336 -27.28 -7.04 9.77
C PHE A 336 -27.41 -8.56 9.64
N LYS A 337 -28.29 -9.21 10.41
CA LYS A 337 -28.54 -10.66 10.34
C LYS A 337 -29.06 -11.15 8.98
N LYS A 338 -29.64 -10.26 8.16
CA LYS A 338 -30.02 -10.59 6.77
C LYS A 338 -28.82 -10.62 5.81
N TYR A 339 -27.73 -9.98 6.21
CA TYR A 339 -26.45 -9.97 5.49
C TYR A 339 -25.44 -10.97 6.09
N GLU A 340 -25.69 -11.48 7.31
CA GLU A 340 -25.08 -12.71 7.82
C GLU A 340 -25.52 -13.91 6.96
N PHE A 341 -24.81 -14.12 5.85
CA PHE A 341 -24.81 -15.37 5.08
C PHE A 341 -26.17 -15.86 4.55
N ASP A 342 -27.09 -14.96 4.18
CA ASP A 342 -28.18 -15.36 3.31
C ASP A 342 -27.66 -15.57 1.88
N THR A 343 -27.88 -16.80 1.41
CA THR A 343 -27.38 -17.41 0.16
C THR A 343 -27.74 -16.66 -1.14
N GLU A 344 -28.51 -15.58 -1.09
CA GLU A 344 -28.88 -14.77 -2.26
C GLU A 344 -27.86 -13.66 -2.59
N PHE A 345 -27.28 -12.97 -1.60
CA PHE A 345 -26.19 -12.00 -1.84
C PHE A 345 -24.84 -12.68 -2.08
N SER A 346 -24.74 -13.95 -1.66
CA SER A 346 -23.72 -14.88 -2.11
C SER A 346 -23.70 -15.00 -3.64
N GLY A 347 -24.77 -14.69 -4.36
CA GLY A 347 -24.81 -14.89 -5.80
C GLY A 347 -23.89 -14.03 -6.66
N ILE A 348 -23.52 -12.83 -6.23
CA ILE A 348 -22.52 -12.01 -6.96
C ILE A 348 -21.19 -12.08 -6.21
N LEU A 349 -21.22 -12.05 -4.88
CA LEU A 349 -20.03 -12.15 -4.03
C LEU A 349 -19.38 -13.54 -4.01
N SER A 350 -20.07 -14.64 -4.39
CA SER A 350 -19.45 -15.98 -4.57
C SER A 350 -18.84 -16.15 -5.97
N PHE A 351 -19.21 -15.29 -6.91
CA PHE A 351 -18.63 -15.24 -8.25
C PHE A 351 -17.41 -14.31 -8.34
N LEU A 352 -17.22 -13.41 -7.36
CA LEU A 352 -16.08 -12.47 -7.23
C LEU A 352 -15.16 -12.85 -6.07
#